data_AF-A0A4S1FU80-F1
#
_entry.id   AF-A0A4S1FU80-F1
#
_cell.length_a   1.000
_cell.length_b   1.000
_cell.length_c   1.000
_cell.angle_alpha   90.00
_cell.angle_beta   90.00
_cell.angle_gamma   90.00
#
_symmetry.space_group_name_H-M   'P 1'
#
loop_
_entity.id
_entity.type
_entity.pdbx_description
1 polymer ?
#
loop_
_entity_poly.entity_id
_entity_poly.type
_entity_poly.pdbx_seq_one_letter_code
_entity_poly.pdbx_strand_id
1 'polypeptide(L)' 'MADEALIVIDLQNDFCPGGALAVAGGDEIVPLVNDLIRRTDHVVLTQDWHPAGHSSFASSHPGKQPFETIEMPYGP' A
#
# COMPACT_ATOMS: atom_id res chain seq x y z
N MET A 1 -28.14 4.62 -11.36
CA MET A 1 -26.84 4.95 -10.75
C MET A 1 -25.95 3.74 -10.95
N ALA A 2 -24.62 3.88 -10.90
CA ALA A 2 -23.76 2.72 -10.87
C ALA A 2 -23.87 2.08 -9.47
N ASP A 3 -24.07 0.76 -9.43
CA ASP A 3 -24.24 0.00 -8.18
C ASP A 3 -22.91 -0.63 -7.70
N GLU A 4 -21.83 -0.41 -8.45
CA GLU A 4 -20.50 -0.99 -8.21
C GLU A 4 -19.41 0.10 -8.24
N ALA A 5 -18.34 -0.13 -7.48
CA ALA A 5 -17.14 0.69 -7.47
C ALA A 5 -15.88 -0.18 -7.35
N LEU A 6 -14.78 0.25 -7.97
CA LEU A 6 -13.46 -0.36 -7.87
C LEU A 6 -12.58 0.51 -6.96
N ILE A 7 -12.00 -0.11 -5.93
CA ILE A 7 -10.98 0.53 -5.10
C ILE A 7 -9.65 -0.18 -5.38
N VAL A 8 -8.69 0.55 -5.94
CA VAL A 8 -7.34 0.06 -6.19
C VAL A 8 -6.47 0.45 -5.00
N ILE A 9 -6.04 -0.56 -4.25
CA ILE A 9 -5.30 -0.35 -3.00
C ILE A 9 -3.80 -0.36 -3.28
N ASP A 10 -3.15 0.77 -2.99
CA ASP A 10 -1.70 0.91 -2.82
C ASP A 10 -0.85 0.28 -3.95
N LEU A 11 -1.28 0.46 -5.20
CA LEU A 11 -0.51 0.05 -6.38
C LEU A 11 0.63 1.05 -6.64
N GLN A 12 1.62 1.03 -5.73
CA GLN A 12 2.73 1.98 -5.66
C GLN A 12 4.07 1.29 -5.90
N ASN A 13 5.05 2.05 -6.39
CA ASN A 13 6.40 1.55 -6.68
C ASN A 13 7.06 0.81 -5.52
N ASP A 14 6.85 1.27 -4.28
CA ASP A 14 7.46 0.65 -3.09
C ASP A 14 7.02 -0.79 -2.88
N PHE A 15 5.83 -1.16 -3.36
CA PHE A 15 5.29 -2.52 -3.27
C PHE A 15 5.53 -3.35 -4.54
N CYS A 16 6.14 -2.78 -5.57
CA CYS A 16 6.53 -3.49 -6.80
C CYS A 16 8.00 -3.96 -6.73
N PRO A 17 8.43 -4.92 -7.57
CA PRO A 17 9.82 -5.33 -7.65
C PRO A 17 10.79 -4.15 -7.83
N GLY A 18 11.80 -4.08 -6.95
CA GLY A 18 12.76 -2.96 -6.89
C GLY A 18 12.39 -1.82 -5.94
N GLY A 19 11.19 -1.86 -5.36
CA GLY A 19 10.72 -0.92 -4.34
C GLY A 19 11.26 -1.19 -2.92
N ALA A 20 11.00 -0.26 -1.99
CA ALA A 20 11.49 -0.35 -0.62
C ALA A 20 10.82 -1.47 0.22
N LEU A 21 9.61 -1.89 -0.15
CA LEU A 21 8.83 -2.96 0.50
C LEU A 21 8.23 -3.89 -0.56
N ALA A 22 9.07 -4.30 -1.52
CA ALA A 22 8.65 -4.99 -2.73
C ALA A 22 7.89 -6.29 -2.44
N VAL A 23 6.74 -6.44 -3.09
CA VAL A 23 6.00 -7.70 -3.19
C VAL A 23 6.41 -8.40 -4.48
N ALA A 24 6.72 -9.69 -4.38
CA ALA A 24 7.10 -10.49 -5.55
C ALA A 24 5.95 -10.51 -6.57
N GLY A 25 6.23 -10.09 -7.80
CA GLY A 25 5.24 -9.98 -8.88
C GLY A 25 4.19 -8.90 -8.67
N GLY A 26 4.41 -7.93 -7.75
CA GLY A 26 3.43 -6.89 -7.43
C GLY A 26 3.04 -5.99 -8.62
N ASP A 27 3.90 -5.88 -9.63
CA ASP A 27 3.68 -5.14 -10.88
C ASP A 27 2.93 -5.96 -11.95
N GLU A 28 2.87 -7.29 -11.83
CA GLU A 28 2.23 -8.17 -12.83
C GLU A 28 0.72 -7.95 -12.94
N ILE A 29 0.08 -7.41 -11.89
CA ILE A 29 -1.36 -7.14 -11.87
C ILE A 29 -1.75 -5.84 -12.58
N VAL A 30 -0.79 -4.96 -12.89
CA VAL A 30 -1.06 -3.63 -13.48
C VAL A 30 -1.90 -3.71 -14.76
N PRO A 31 -1.64 -4.63 -15.73
CA PRO A 31 -2.48 -4.74 -16.92
C PRO A 31 -3.93 -5.12 -16.62
N LEU A 32 -4.16 -6.02 -15.64
CA LEU A 32 -5.49 -6.43 -15.21
C LEU A 32 -6.23 -5.26 -14.53
N VAL A 33 -5.58 -4.57 -13.61
CA VAL A 33 -6.16 -3.40 -12.92
C VAL A 33 -6.54 -2.32 -13.93
N ASN A 34 -5.68 -2.04 -14.92
CA ASN A 34 -5.98 -1.09 -15.99
C ASN A 34 -7.21 -1.51 -16.82
N ASP A 35 -7.44 -2.81 -17.00
CA ASP A 35 -8.63 -3.30 -17.68
C ASP A 35 -9.90 -3.14 -16.85
N LEU A 36 -9.82 -3.39 -15.54
CA LEU A 36 -10.93 -3.18 -14.61
C LEU A 36 -11.31 -1.71 -14.52
N ILE A 37 -10.33 -0.80 -14.41
CA ILE A 37 -10.55 0.66 -14.39
C ILE A 37 -11.35 1.12 -15.62
N ARG A 38 -11.09 0.56 -16.80
CA ARG A 38 -11.82 0.92 -18.03
C ARG A 38 -13.29 0.46 -18.04
N ARG A 39 -13.65 -0.51 -17.20
CA ARG A 39 -14.99 -1.13 -17.17
C ARG A 39 -15.85 -0.63 -16.02
N THR A 40 -15.31 0.15 -15.10
CA THR A 40 -16.00 0.57 -13.87
C THR A 40 -16.26 2.07 -13.86
N ASP A 41 -17.50 2.46 -13.58
CA ASP A 41 -17.91 3.87 -13.56
C ASP A 41 -17.33 4.66 -12.38
N HIS A 42 -17.08 3.98 -11.25
CA HIS A 42 -16.54 4.58 -10.04
C HIS A 42 -15.22 3.91 -9.65
N VAL A 43 -14.13 4.66 -9.73
CA VAL A 43 -12.78 4.19 -9.41
C VAL A 43 -12.17 5.09 -8.34
N VAL A 44 -11.70 4.47 -7.26
CA VAL A 44 -10.93 5.13 -6.20
C VAL A 44 -9.55 4.49 -6.16
N LEU A 45 -8.51 5.31 -6.10
CA LEU A 45 -7.13 4.87 -5.88
C LEU A 45 -6.73 5.29 -4.47
N THR A 46 -6.20 4.36 -3.68
CA THR A 46 -5.56 4.71 -2.41
C THR A 46 -4.07 4.89 -2.58
N GLN A 47 -3.48 5.53 -1.58
CA GLN A 47 -2.05 5.71 -1.52
C GLN A 47 -1.63 5.59 -0.06
N ASP A 48 -0.76 4.65 0.22
CA ASP A 48 -0.02 4.64 1.47
C ASP A 48 0.92 5.86 1.47
N TRP A 49 0.75 6.74 2.46
CA TRP A 49 1.33 8.08 2.47
C TRP A 49 1.86 8.45 3.85
N HIS A 50 2.95 7.80 4.23
CA HIS A 50 3.58 7.99 5.53
C HIS A 50 4.46 9.26 5.58
N PRO A 51 4.45 10.02 6.69
CA PRO A 51 5.49 11.00 6.95
C PRO A 51 6.85 10.33 7.19
N ALA A 52 7.94 11.08 7.01
CA ALA A 52 9.25 10.64 7.46
C ALA A 52 9.23 10.37 8.97
N GLY A 53 9.77 9.22 9.39
CA GLY A 53 9.72 8.80 10.80
C GLY A 53 8.34 8.33 11.27
N HIS A 54 7.46 7.90 10.36
CA HIS A 54 6.17 7.32 10.73
C HIS A 54 6.35 6.13 11.70
N SER A 55 5.37 5.94 12.58
CA SER A 55 5.44 4.96 13.65
C SER A 55 5.44 3.50 13.16
N SER A 56 5.01 3.24 11.92
CA SER A 56 5.11 1.92 11.30
C SER A 56 6.52 1.54 10.86
N PHE A 57 7.45 2.50 10.75
CA PHE A 57 8.81 2.23 10.30
C PHE A 57 9.69 1.74 11.44
N ALA A 58 10.40 0.62 11.24
CA ALA A 58 11.37 0.12 12.20
C ALA A 58 12.47 1.14 12.53
N SER A 59 12.87 1.99 11.57
CA SER A 59 13.85 3.07 11.78
C SER A 59 13.40 4.13 12.80
N SER A 60 12.11 4.21 13.10
CA SER A 60 11.56 5.09 14.13
C SER A 60 11.71 4.51 15.55
N HIS A 61 12.19 3.27 15.68
CA HIS A 61 12.27 2.53 16.94
C HIS A 61 13.71 2.03 17.20
N PRO A 62 14.43 2.60 18.19
CA PRO A 62 15.82 2.23 18.44
C PRO A 62 16.02 0.73 18.69
N GLY A 63 16.95 0.12 17.95
CA GLY A 63 17.33 -1.28 18.10
C GLY A 63 16.36 -2.30 17.46
N LYS A 64 15.34 -1.84 16.72
CA LYS A 64 14.38 -2.72 16.04
C LYS A 64 14.72 -2.93 14.58
N GLN A 65 14.33 -4.09 14.06
CA GLN A 65 14.45 -4.44 12.63
C GLN A 65 13.08 -4.46 11.95
N PRO A 66 13.02 -4.27 10.60
CA PRO A 66 11.80 -4.49 9.83
C PRO A 66 11.16 -5.85 10.14
N PHE A 67 9.83 -5.89 10.16
CA PHE A 67 9.01 -7.07 10.46
C PHE A 67 9.02 -7.57 11.91
N GLU A 68 9.74 -6.93 12.84
CA GLU A 68 9.59 -7.21 14.27
C GLU A 68 8.27 -6.69 14.83
N THR A 69 7.82 -7.31 15.92
CA THR A 69 6.69 -6.81 16.72
C THR A 69 7.18 -5.88 17.83
N ILE A 70 6.44 -4.80 18.04
CA ILE A 70 6.59 -3.90 19.18
C ILE A 70 5.23 -3.69 19.85
N GLU A 71 5.23 -3.37 21.13
CA GLU A 71 4.04 -2.93 21.83
C GLU A 71 3.82 -1.45 21.56
N MET A 72 2.60 -1.08 21.16
CA MET A 72 2.23 0.29 20.82
C MET A 72 1.06 0.74 21.71
N PRO A 73 1.01 2.01 22.11
CA PRO A 73 -0.18 2.53 22.77
C PRO A 73 -1.38 2.45 21.83
N TYR A 74 -2.52 2.01 22.34
CA TYR A 74 -3.77 1.92 21.56
C TYR A 74 -4.34 3.29 21.15
N GLY A 75 -3.77 4.39 21.65
CA GLY A 75 -4.26 5.75 21.53
C GLY A 75 -4.66 6.33 22.88
N PRO A 76 -5.21 7.56 22.92
CA PRO A 76 -5.92 8.07 24.10
C PRO A 76 -7.20 7.28 24.41
#